data_AF-A0A1G3P9M4-F1
#
_entry.id   AF-A0A1G3P9M4-F1
#
_cell.length_a   1.000
_cell.length_b   1.000
_cell.length_c   1.000
_cell.angle_alpha   90.00
_cell.angle_beta   90.00
_cell.angle_gamma   90.00
#
_symmetry.space_group_name_H-M   'P 1'
#
loop_
_entity.id
_entity.type
_entity.pdbx_description
1 polymer ?
#
loop_
_entity_poly.entity_id
_entity_poly.type
_entity_poly.pdbx_seq_one_letter_code
_entity_poly.pdbx_strand_id
1 'polypeptide(L)'
;MFRFNPHWHCLIFEGGLDDNNNFHQVEIKDTVNLTEAFRRAVVQLFVKKELLNIEFARQFLNWKNSGFSVDNSVFLAANDDNARESLCQYITRHPASSQKIIYEPFKKKVLYHTKYNKYFKENIKLFSYLKKGST
;
A
#
# COMPACT_ATOMS: atom_id res chain seq x y z
N MET A 1 6.28 -9.35 -17.23
CA MET A 1 5.10 -9.26 -16.32
C MET A 1 5.19 -8.00 -15.44
N PHE A 2 4.14 -7.18 -15.36
CA PHE A 2 4.04 -6.07 -14.38
C PHE A 2 3.62 -6.70 -13.04
N ARG A 3 4.39 -6.51 -11.96
CA ARG A 3 3.95 -6.98 -10.64
C ARG A 3 2.94 -5.96 -10.12
N PHE A 4 1.65 -6.25 -10.33
CA PHE A 4 0.58 -5.45 -9.74
C PHE A 4 0.57 -5.72 -8.24
N ASN A 5 0.94 -4.71 -7.45
CA ASN A 5 0.93 -4.75 -5.99
C ASN A 5 0.02 -3.61 -5.49
N PRO A 6 -1.31 -3.78 -5.56
CA PRO A 6 -2.25 -2.77 -5.09
C PRO A 6 -2.05 -2.61 -3.58
N HIS A 7 -1.77 -1.39 -3.16
CA HIS A 7 -1.63 -1.04 -1.75
C HIS A 7 -2.31 0.30 -1.53
N TRP A 8 -2.82 0.50 -0.32
CA TRP A 8 -3.45 1.74 0.11
C TRP A 8 -2.63 2.33 1.25
N HIS A 9 -2.53 3.66 1.26
CA HIS A 9 -1.89 4.43 2.31
C HIS A 9 -2.97 5.22 3.03
N CYS A 10 -2.86 5.35 4.34
CA CYS A 10 -3.73 6.21 5.14
C CYS A 10 -2.92 6.90 6.22
N LEU A 11 -3.38 8.09 6.63
CA LEU A 11 -2.91 8.77 7.83
C LEU A 11 -3.95 8.53 8.91
N ILE A 12 -3.50 8.01 10.04
CA ILE A 12 -4.33 7.71 11.21
C ILE A 12 -3.75 8.42 12.42
N PHE A 13 -4.61 8.83 13.34
CA PHE A 13 -4.16 9.34 14.62
C PHE A 13 -3.64 8.20 15.49
N GLU A 14 -2.51 8.41 16.16
CA GLU A 14 -2.01 7.52 17.20
C GLU A 14 -2.74 7.79 18.52
N GLY A 15 -4.04 7.53 18.52
CA GLY A 15 -4.93 7.90 19.62
C GLY A 15 -6.39 7.98 19.19
N GLY A 16 -7.22 8.51 20.08
CA GLY A 16 -8.65 8.66 19.86
C GLY A 16 -9.20 9.95 20.45
N LEU A 17 -10.40 10.32 20.00
CA LEU A 17 -11.19 11.37 20.62
C LEU A 17 -12.10 10.75 21.68
N ASP A 18 -12.22 11.38 22.84
CA ASP A 18 -13.27 11.05 23.80
C ASP A 18 -14.64 11.63 23.39
N ASP A 19 -15.68 11.35 24.17
CA ASP A 19 -17.04 11.87 23.94
C ASP A 19 -17.14 13.41 23.96
N ASN A 20 -16.12 14.09 24.49
CA ASN A 20 -16.02 15.55 24.56
C ASN A 20 -15.10 16.12 23.46
N ASN A 21 -14.69 15.31 22.47
CA ASN A 21 -13.74 15.68 21.40
C ASN A 21 -12.32 16.05 21.87
N ASN A 22 -11.90 15.62 23.07
CA ASN A 22 -10.51 15.77 23.47
C ASN A 22 -9.68 14.63 22.90
N PHE A 23 -8.50 14.95 22.35
CA PHE A 23 -7.57 13.96 21.84
C PHE A 23 -6.75 13.32 22.96
N HIS A 24 -6.74 11.99 22.98
CA HIS A 24 -5.95 11.17 23.88
C HIS A 24 -4.96 10.35 23.06
N GLN A 25 -3.66 10.60 23.24
CA GLN A 25 -2.61 9.84 22.59
C GLN A 25 -2.55 8.42 23.18
N VAL A 26 -2.45 7.42 22.31
CA VAL A 26 -2.30 6.00 22.68
C VAL A 26 -1.04 5.47 22.03
N GLU A 27 0.07 5.50 22.77
CA GLU A 27 1.37 5.08 22.27
C GLU A 27 1.37 3.60 21.85
N ILE A 28 1.66 3.33 20.58
CA ILE A 28 1.76 1.98 20.04
C ILE A 28 3.13 1.43 20.44
N LYS A 29 3.18 0.58 21.47
CA LYS A 29 4.41 -0.09 21.90
C LYS A 29 4.56 -1.51 21.37
N ASP A 30 3.43 -2.20 21.26
CA ASP A 30 3.40 -3.62 20.92
C ASP A 30 2.87 -3.84 19.50
N THR A 31 3.76 -3.66 18.54
CA THR A 31 3.46 -3.87 17.12
C THR A 31 3.17 -5.34 16.80
N VAL A 32 3.66 -6.29 17.60
CA VAL A 32 3.43 -7.72 17.39
C VAL A 32 1.97 -8.05 17.67
N ASN A 33 1.45 -7.70 18.85
CA ASN A 33 0.05 -7.94 19.18
C ASN A 33 -0.88 -7.09 18.32
N LEU A 34 -0.49 -5.86 17.96
CA LEU A 34 -1.27 -5.04 17.04
C LEU A 34 -1.33 -5.66 15.63
N THR A 35 -0.23 -6.24 15.14
CA THR A 35 -0.21 -6.98 13.87
C THR A 35 -1.17 -8.16 13.90
N GLU A 36 -1.19 -8.92 15.00
CA GLU A 36 -2.11 -10.04 15.17
C GLU A 36 -3.59 -9.62 15.26
N ALA A 37 -3.88 -8.52 15.97
CA ALA A 37 -5.20 -7.93 16.03
C ALA A 37 -5.66 -7.45 14.64
N PHE A 38 -4.80 -6.72 13.92
CA PHE A 38 -5.06 -6.25 12.56
C PHE A 38 -5.32 -7.41 11.60
N ARG A 39 -4.46 -8.43 11.62
CA ARG A 39 -4.60 -9.65 10.82
C ARG A 39 -5.96 -10.32 11.04
N ARG A 40 -6.35 -10.53 12.29
CA ARG A 40 -7.65 -11.14 12.64
C ARG A 40 -8.83 -10.27 12.19
N ALA A 41 -8.75 -8.96 12.36
CA ALA A 41 -9.80 -8.02 11.95
C ALA A 41 -10.01 -8.05 10.42
N VAL A 42 -8.93 -8.02 9.64
CA VAL A 42 -9.00 -8.09 8.17
C VAL A 42 -9.56 -9.42 7.70
N VAL A 43 -9.08 -10.55 8.26
CA VAL A 43 -9.60 -11.88 7.90
C VAL A 43 -11.08 -12.00 8.25
N GLN A 44 -11.49 -11.52 9.42
CA GLN A 44 -12.89 -11.52 9.83
C GLN A 44 -13.75 -10.66 8.90
N LEU A 45 -13.26 -9.49 8.48
CA LEU A 45 -13.93 -8.64 7.51
C LEU A 45 -14.15 -9.37 6.19
N PHE A 46 -13.15 -10.09 5.68
CA PHE A 46 -13.26 -10.83 4.41
C PHE A 46 -14.24 -12.00 4.52
N VAL A 47 -14.27 -12.70 5.65
CA VAL A 47 -15.29 -13.74 5.90
C VAL A 47 -16.69 -13.12 5.95
N LYS A 48 -16.89 -12.02 6.67
CA LYS A 48 -18.17 -11.30 6.74
C LYS A 48 -18.64 -10.76 5.38
N LYS A 49 -17.71 -10.47 4.47
CA LYS A 49 -17.98 -10.02 3.11
C LYS A 49 -18.06 -11.17 2.10
N GLU A 50 -18.01 -12.42 2.56
CA GLU A 50 -18.04 -13.63 1.73
C GLU A 50 -16.90 -13.71 0.70
N LEU A 51 -15.81 -12.97 0.91
CA LEU A 51 -14.60 -12.99 0.08
C LEU A 51 -13.66 -14.14 0.45
N LEU A 52 -13.82 -14.69 1.66
CA LEU A 52 -13.09 -15.86 2.16
C LEU A 52 -14.06 -16.81 2.88
N ASN A 53 -13.93 -18.11 2.64
CA ASN A 53 -14.64 -19.11 3.43
C ASN A 53 -13.99 -19.31 4.81
N ILE A 54 -14.73 -19.89 5.75
CA ILE A 54 -14.31 -20.01 7.15
C ILE A 54 -13.15 -21.02 7.29
N GLU A 55 -13.19 -22.12 6.55
CA GLU A 55 -12.18 -23.18 6.59
C GLU A 55 -10.81 -22.65 6.13
N PHE A 56 -10.80 -21.92 5.03
CA PHE A 56 -9.61 -21.27 4.48
C PHE A 56 -9.14 -20.14 5.39
N ALA A 57 -10.04 -19.34 5.97
CA ALA A 57 -9.68 -18.33 6.95
C ALA A 57 -8.93 -18.94 8.15
N ARG A 58 -9.34 -20.11 8.66
CA ARG A 58 -8.61 -20.81 9.73
C ARG A 58 -7.22 -21.26 9.28
N GLN A 59 -7.09 -21.82 8.07
CA GLN A 59 -5.79 -22.23 7.53
C GLN A 59 -4.87 -21.02 7.33
N PHE A 60 -5.39 -19.95 6.73
CA PHE A 60 -4.69 -18.68 6.54
C PHE A 60 -4.21 -18.11 7.86
N LEU A 61 -5.02 -18.25 8.93
CA LEU A 61 -4.62 -17.80 10.25
C LEU A 61 -3.48 -18.61 10.89
N ASN A 62 -3.20 -19.83 10.39
CA ASN A 62 -2.13 -20.71 10.88
C ASN A 62 -0.83 -20.59 10.07
N TRP A 63 -0.78 -19.75 9.04
CA TRP A 63 0.43 -19.59 8.23
C TRP A 63 1.57 -18.96 9.04
N LYS A 64 2.75 -19.60 8.99
CA LYS A 64 3.97 -19.13 9.68
C LYS A 64 4.35 -17.71 9.25
N ASN A 65 4.26 -17.42 7.95
CA ASN A 65 4.49 -16.10 7.39
C ASN A 65 3.13 -15.52 7.02
N SER A 66 2.54 -14.73 7.91
CA SER A 66 1.18 -14.21 7.76
C SER A 66 1.05 -13.23 6.59
N GLY A 67 2.13 -12.54 6.23
CA GLY A 67 2.11 -11.44 5.27
C GLY A 67 1.56 -10.12 5.85
N PHE A 68 1.25 -10.09 7.15
CA PHE A 68 0.84 -8.89 7.88
C PHE A 68 2.01 -8.36 8.71
N SER A 69 2.15 -7.05 8.74
CA SER A 69 3.13 -6.36 9.57
C SER A 69 2.59 -4.97 9.92
N VAL A 70 2.73 -4.58 11.17
CA VAL A 70 2.58 -3.20 11.61
C VAL A 70 3.96 -2.68 11.99
N ASP A 71 4.31 -1.52 11.44
CA ASP A 71 5.53 -0.80 11.76
C ASP A 71 5.15 0.59 12.30
N ASN A 72 5.76 0.98 13.41
CA ASN A 72 5.55 2.25 14.09
C ASN A 72 6.85 3.08 14.14
N SER A 73 7.85 2.73 13.32
CA SER A 73 9.16 3.41 13.28
C SER A 73 9.08 4.88 12.83
N VAL A 74 7.98 5.26 12.17
CA VAL A 74 7.72 6.62 11.69
C VAL A 74 6.68 7.28 12.58
N PHE A 75 7.11 8.28 13.34
CA PHE A 75 6.24 9.13 14.15
C PHE A 75 6.18 10.55 13.58
N LEU A 76 4.98 11.12 13.47
CA LEU A 76 4.77 12.50 13.07
C LEU A 76 4.30 13.31 14.27
N ALA A 77 5.13 14.26 14.72
CA ALA A 77 4.70 15.22 15.74
C ALA A 77 3.57 16.10 15.20
N ALA A 78 2.59 16.45 16.05
CA ALA A 78 1.39 17.20 15.65
C ALA A 78 1.70 18.57 15.01
N ASN A 79 2.82 19.15 15.40
CA ASN A 79 3.32 20.47 15.06
C ASN A 79 4.48 20.44 14.05
N ASP A 80 4.77 19.27 13.45
CA ASP A 80 5.73 19.14 12.36
C ASP A 80 5.03 19.12 10.99
N ASP A 81 4.66 20.32 10.55
CA ASP A 81 3.99 20.53 9.26
C ASP A 81 4.82 20.03 8.08
N ASN A 82 6.14 20.18 8.15
CA ASN A 82 7.06 19.77 7.09
C ASN A 82 7.13 18.25 6.96
N ALA A 83 7.24 17.53 8.08
CA ALA A 83 7.25 16.07 8.06
C ALA A 83 5.90 15.50 7.57
N ARG A 84 4.79 16.11 8.00
CA ARG A 84 3.45 15.76 7.52
C ARG A 84 3.31 16.00 6.02
N GLU A 85 3.74 17.16 5.52
CA GLU A 85 3.70 17.46 4.08
C GLU A 85 4.56 16.47 3.28
N SER A 86 5.79 16.21 3.71
CA SER A 86 6.70 15.26 3.07
C SER A 86 6.08 13.85 2.99
N LEU A 87 5.44 13.38 4.06
CA LEU A 87 4.76 12.09 4.06
C LEU A 87 3.53 12.08 3.13
N CYS A 88 2.73 13.14 3.12
CA CYS A 88 1.63 13.30 2.17
C CYS A 88 2.11 13.26 0.71
N GLN A 89 3.21 13.94 0.40
CA GLN A 89 3.83 13.91 -0.93
C GLN A 89 4.35 12.51 -1.28
N TYR A 90 4.91 11.79 -0.30
CA TYR A 90 5.35 10.41 -0.49
C TYR A 90 4.19 9.47 -0.79
N ILE A 91 3.10 9.55 -0.01
CA ILE A 91 1.91 8.72 -0.15
C ILE A 91 1.20 8.96 -1.49
N THR A 92 1.14 10.21 -1.95
CA THR A 92 0.49 10.59 -3.21
C THR A 92 1.36 10.33 -4.44
N ARG A 93 2.61 9.91 -4.25
CA ARG A 93 3.53 9.66 -5.35
C ARG A 93 3.03 8.51 -6.22
N HIS A 94 2.97 8.76 -7.52
CA HIS A 94 2.58 7.73 -8.47
C HIS A 94 3.49 6.48 -8.35
N PRO A 95 2.93 5.26 -8.47
CA PRO A 95 3.69 4.01 -8.37
C PRO A 95 4.73 3.83 -9.49
N ALA A 96 4.68 4.69 -10.51
CA ALA A 96 5.67 4.79 -11.57
C ALA A 96 6.22 6.23 -11.62
N SER A 97 7.55 6.35 -11.65
CA SER A 97 8.19 7.65 -11.91
C SER A 97 7.93 8.05 -13.36
N SER A 98 7.44 9.27 -13.59
CA SER A 98 7.23 9.81 -14.94
C SER A 98 8.51 9.84 -15.78
N GLN A 99 9.68 9.97 -15.14
CA GLN A 99 10.98 9.90 -15.82
C GLN A 99 11.29 8.53 -16.44
N LYS A 100 10.59 7.48 -16.00
CA LYS A 100 10.72 6.12 -16.53
C LYS A 100 9.80 5.88 -17.73
N ILE A 101 8.90 6.82 -18.05
CA ILE A 101 7.91 6.69 -19.11
C ILE A 101 8.31 7.60 -20.26
N ILE A 102 8.68 7.02 -21.39
CA ILE A 102 8.97 7.75 -22.63
C ILE A 102 7.86 7.40 -23.62
N TYR A 103 7.08 8.40 -24.01
CA TYR A 103 6.08 8.24 -25.07
C TYR A 103 6.74 8.53 -26.41
N GLU A 104 6.62 7.58 -27.34
CA GLU A 104 7.05 7.73 -28.73
C GLU A 104 5.81 7.98 -29.61
N PRO A 105 5.52 9.24 -29.98
CA PRO A 105 4.27 9.61 -30.65
C PRO A 105 4.11 8.93 -32.01
N PHE A 106 5.21 8.77 -32.74
CA PHE A 106 5.18 8.27 -34.13
C PHE A 106 4.77 6.80 -34.19
N LYS A 107 5.22 6.01 -33.22
CA LYS A 107 4.92 4.58 -33.14
C LYS A 107 3.72 4.27 -32.23
N LYS A 108 3.11 5.29 -31.60
CA LYS A 108 2.07 5.15 -30.56
C LYS A 108 2.46 4.12 -29.50
N LYS A 109 3.71 4.20 -29.06
CA LYS A 109 4.29 3.26 -28.09
C LYS A 109 4.71 4.00 -26.84
N VAL A 110 4.55 3.34 -25.70
CA VAL A 110 5.05 3.80 -24.41
C VAL A 110 6.20 2.89 -24.02
N LEU A 111 7.37 3.48 -23.84
CA LEU A 111 8.56 2.81 -23.32
C LEU A 111 8.62 3.02 -21.82
N TYR A 112 8.70 1.94 -21.06
CA TYR A 112 8.93 1.98 -19.62
C TYR A 112 10.34 1.48 -19.31
N HIS A 113 11.20 2.38 -18.84
CA HIS A 113 12.56 2.10 -18.42
C HIS A 113 12.63 1.74 -16.94
N THR A 114 13.21 0.60 -16.61
CA THR A 114 13.50 0.21 -15.23
C THR A 114 15.00 0.03 -15.05
N LYS A 115 15.45 -0.02 -13.79
CA LYS A 115 16.76 -0.60 -13.50
C LYS A 115 16.80 -2.02 -14.06
N TYR A 116 17.95 -2.46 -14.56
CA TYR A 116 18.11 -3.80 -15.11
C TYR A 116 17.65 -4.85 -14.10
N ASN A 117 16.67 -5.64 -14.51
CA ASN A 117 16.11 -6.69 -13.68
C ASN A 117 16.76 -8.02 -14.05
N LYS A 118 17.60 -8.57 -13.16
CA LYS A 118 18.31 -9.84 -13.37
C LYS A 118 17.37 -11.02 -13.65
N TYR A 119 16.16 -11.01 -13.10
CA TYR A 119 15.18 -12.08 -13.26
C TYR A 119 14.53 -12.04 -14.65
N PHE A 120 14.09 -10.87 -15.10
CA PHE A 120 13.47 -10.71 -16.43
C PHE A 120 14.49 -10.52 -17.56
N LYS A 121 15.78 -10.35 -17.22
CA LYS A 121 16.89 -10.06 -18.14
C LYS A 121 16.65 -8.85 -19.06
N GLU A 122 15.79 -7.93 -18.62
CA GLU A 122 15.38 -6.75 -19.37
C GLU A 122 15.35 -5.52 -18.45
N ASN A 123 15.48 -4.34 -19.06
CA ASN A 123 15.38 -3.02 -18.43
C ASN A 123 14.41 -2.10 -19.17
N ILE A 124 13.80 -2.57 -20.26
CA ILE A 124 12.89 -1.80 -21.11
C ILE A 124 11.65 -2.66 -21.35
N LYS A 125 10.47 -2.09 -21.12
CA LYS A 125 9.20 -2.67 -21.54
C LYS A 125 8.51 -1.76 -22.53
N LEU A 126 8.00 -2.37 -23.60
CA LEU A 126 7.26 -1.67 -24.64
C LEU A 126 5.77 -1.96 -24.47
N PHE A 127 4.98 -0.91 -24.33
CA PHE A 127 3.53 -0.99 -24.28
C PHE A 127 2.95 -0.33 -25.53
N SER A 128 1.99 -1.02 -26.14
CA SER A 128 1.15 -0.42 -27.18
C SER A 128 0.16 0.54 -26.52
N TYR A 129 -0.06 1.70 -27.12
CA TYR A 129 -1.10 2.61 -26.67
C TYR A 129 -2.47 1.91 -26.73
N LEU A 130 -3.11 1.71 -25.58
CA LEU A 130 -4.51 1.27 -25.51
C LEU A 130 -5.39 2.49 -25.78
N LYS A 131 -6.07 2.51 -26.92
CA LYS A 131 -7.13 3.48 -27.20
C LYS A 131 -8.22 3.20 -26.16
N LYS A 132 -8.46 4.14 -25.24
CA LYS A 132 -9.60 4.04 -24.32
C LYS A 132 -10.85 3.91 -25.21
N GLY A 133 -11.56 2.79 -25.09
CA GLY A 133 -12.78 2.54 -25.85
C GLY A 133 -13.74 3.70 -25.65
N SER A 134 -14.16 4.29 -26.76
CA SER A 134 -15.37 5.10 -26.83
C SER A 134 -16.56 4.17 -26.63
N THR A 135 -17.07 4.14 -25.40
CA THR A 135 -18.42 3.72 -25.02
C THR A 135 -18.87 4.67 -23.93
#